data_AF-A0A840GJW9-F1
#
_entry.id   AF-A0A840GJW9-F1
#
_cell.length_a   1.000
_cell.length_b   1.000
_cell.length_c   1.000
_cell.angle_alpha   90.00
_cell.angle_beta   90.00
_cell.angle_gamma   90.00
#
_symmetry.space_group_name_H-M   'P 1'
#
loop_
_entity.id
_entity.type
_entity.pdbx_description
1 polymer ?
#
loop_
_entity_poly.entity_id
_entity_poly.type
_entity_poly.pdbx_seq_one_letter_code
_entity_poly.pdbx_strand_id
1 'polypeptide(L)'
;MTDIQERLLESKMTEIERARSWSPRVISKFETLIRSGDDLSLYRVNPLAFARDRAIAEPESTDLFLYATRSGLFEMSWDVVCPQSGMVLDSFGALRTLKTHYVCGLCDVTGETDLDDFIEVTFTVSPQLRRLPFHDPASLSVEDFHWKLRFLNDARIPGQQIRFLDYLHAFVRGLSFLPPGSATTIRCELGLGALAGVNIQTQAAFAVAVAGEPTTSPTILRVGYDGQRFSPSLAAVPPGPVIVEAENRGSTRGSLLLINWPPEVLAQAIKPPLDFDPYMSGGMLLARQTFRRLFRSERVDEKEGLGIRQVTLLFTDLKGSTAMYERLGDLNAYALVREHFALLGATVQEHSGAIVKTIGDAVMAVFSRPTDAISAALHILGEIERYNSDHGDPSIILKIGAHCGPSIAVTLNDNLDYFGQTVNVAARVQSLADAGEICISEALYSAPGVSDLLSGHAIAVFEAPLRGVEGNASVYRVVPG
;
A
#
# COMPACT_ATOMS: atom_id res chain seq x y z
N MET A 1 -10.95 8.26 -29.62
CA MET A 1 -9.66 7.58 -29.52
C MET A 1 -8.68 8.57 -28.94
N THR A 2 -8.23 8.32 -27.72
CA THR A 2 -7.17 9.10 -27.07
C THR A 2 -5.89 8.92 -27.88
N ASP A 3 -5.33 10.00 -28.42
CA ASP A 3 -4.14 9.91 -29.28
C ASP A 3 -2.92 9.55 -28.43
N ILE A 4 -2.26 8.43 -28.76
CA ILE A 4 -1.08 7.93 -28.04
C ILE A 4 0.16 8.50 -28.72
N GLN A 5 1.09 9.04 -27.93
CA GLN A 5 2.39 9.50 -28.46
C GLN A 5 3.32 8.32 -28.77
N GLU A 6 3.15 7.72 -29.96
CA GLU A 6 3.86 6.50 -30.38
C GLU A 6 5.39 6.56 -30.26
N ARG A 7 6.00 7.67 -30.72
CA ARG A 7 7.47 7.83 -30.63
C ARG A 7 7.96 7.89 -29.19
N LEU A 8 7.18 8.51 -28.30
CA LEU A 8 7.50 8.56 -26.88
C LEU A 8 7.39 7.14 -26.28
N LEU A 9 6.32 6.42 -26.61
CA LEU A 9 6.12 5.03 -26.18
C LEU A 9 7.31 4.16 -26.60
N GLU A 10 7.64 4.10 -27.88
CA GLU A 10 8.76 3.30 -28.40
C GLU A 10 10.10 3.64 -27.72
N SER A 11 10.40 4.94 -27.58
CA SER A 11 11.63 5.40 -26.93
C SER A 11 11.71 4.96 -25.47
N LYS A 12 10.61 5.03 -24.73
CA LYS A 12 10.58 4.71 -23.29
C LYS A 12 10.47 3.22 -23.02
N MET A 13 9.77 2.47 -23.86
CA MET A 13 9.79 1.01 -23.81
C MET A 13 11.20 0.46 -24.03
N THR A 14 11.95 1.03 -24.98
CA THR A 14 13.37 0.69 -25.19
C THR A 14 14.23 0.98 -23.96
N GLU A 15 13.95 2.07 -23.23
CA GLU A 15 14.63 2.40 -21.97
C GLU A 15 14.36 1.35 -20.88
N ILE A 16 13.10 0.94 -20.74
CA ILE A 16 12.64 -0.07 -19.76
C ILE A 16 13.24 -1.45 -20.07
N GLU A 17 13.22 -1.88 -21.34
CA GLU A 17 13.79 -3.15 -21.78
C GLU A 17 15.30 -3.24 -21.55
N ARG A 18 16.03 -2.13 -21.68
CA ARG A 18 17.48 -2.08 -21.43
C ARG A 18 17.84 -2.05 -19.95
N ALA A 19 16.91 -1.64 -19.09
CA ALA A 19 17.19 -1.44 -17.68
C ALA A 19 17.40 -2.77 -16.90
N ARG A 20 16.81 -3.86 -17.38
CA ARG A 20 16.97 -5.22 -16.86
C ARG A 20 16.42 -6.26 -17.83
N SER A 21 16.70 -7.53 -17.58
CA SER A 21 16.00 -8.64 -18.22
C SER A 21 14.56 -8.76 -17.70
N TRP A 22 13.64 -9.04 -18.62
CA TRP A 22 12.21 -9.26 -18.37
C TRP A 22 11.80 -10.65 -18.86
N SER A 23 10.83 -11.25 -18.19
CA SER A 23 10.22 -12.51 -18.62
C SER A 23 9.57 -12.35 -19.99
N PRO A 24 9.56 -13.41 -20.81
CA PRO A 24 8.92 -13.38 -22.11
C PRO A 24 7.47 -12.90 -22.01
N ARG A 25 7.06 -12.02 -22.93
CA ARG A 25 5.71 -11.44 -23.06
C ARG A 25 5.30 -10.40 -22.02
N VAL A 26 6.07 -10.14 -20.96
CA VAL A 26 5.73 -9.07 -19.97
C VAL A 26 5.64 -7.72 -20.64
N ILE A 27 6.66 -7.37 -21.43
CA ILE A 27 6.70 -6.12 -22.19
C ILE A 27 5.53 -6.02 -23.18
N SER A 28 5.28 -7.08 -23.96
CA SER A 28 4.15 -7.11 -24.90
C SER A 28 2.79 -6.94 -24.22
N LYS A 29 2.57 -7.56 -23.05
CA LYS A 29 1.34 -7.42 -22.25
C LYS A 29 1.18 -5.98 -21.74
N PHE A 30 2.27 -5.34 -21.36
CA PHE A 30 2.29 -3.96 -20.87
C PHE A 30 2.05 -2.95 -21.99
N GLU A 31 2.68 -3.12 -23.15
CA GLU A 31 2.36 -2.31 -24.32
C GLU A 31 0.90 -2.47 -24.74
N THR A 32 0.36 -3.69 -24.69
CA THR A 32 -1.06 -3.95 -24.98
C THR A 32 -1.97 -3.18 -24.01
N LEU A 33 -1.62 -3.10 -22.72
CA LEU A 33 -2.35 -2.28 -21.75
C LEU A 33 -2.35 -0.80 -22.17
N ILE A 34 -1.18 -0.23 -22.50
CA ILE A 34 -1.07 1.18 -22.88
C ILE A 34 -1.86 1.48 -24.17
N ARG A 35 -1.71 0.61 -25.17
CA ARG A 35 -2.26 0.79 -26.53
C ARG A 35 -3.77 0.55 -26.59
N SER A 36 -4.24 -0.49 -25.92
CA SER A 36 -5.61 -1.00 -26.08
C SER A 36 -6.46 -0.90 -24.81
N GLY A 37 -5.87 -0.57 -23.66
CA GLY A 37 -6.60 -0.37 -22.42
C GLY A 37 -7.60 0.78 -22.52
N ASP A 38 -8.73 0.64 -21.83
CA ASP A 38 -9.63 1.76 -21.59
C ASP A 38 -9.02 2.75 -20.57
N ASP A 39 -9.67 3.90 -20.40
CA ASP A 39 -9.15 4.96 -19.55
C ASP A 39 -9.07 4.55 -18.06
N LEU A 40 -9.94 3.66 -17.58
CA LEU A 40 -9.88 3.17 -16.19
C LEU A 40 -8.74 2.17 -16.00
N SER A 41 -8.46 1.33 -16.99
CA SER A 41 -7.34 0.38 -16.95
C SER A 41 -5.96 1.06 -16.97
N LEU A 42 -5.91 2.38 -17.22
CA LEU A 42 -4.71 3.20 -17.21
C LEU A 42 -4.73 4.30 -16.14
N TYR A 43 -5.80 4.37 -15.34
CA TYR A 43 -5.95 5.29 -14.24
C TYR A 43 -5.88 4.51 -12.92
N ARG A 44 -4.99 4.91 -12.03
CA ARG A 44 -4.78 4.26 -10.72
C ARG A 44 -4.62 2.74 -10.82
N VAL A 45 -3.75 2.32 -11.73
CA VAL A 45 -3.48 0.90 -11.96
C VAL A 45 -2.84 0.28 -10.73
N ASN A 46 -3.45 -0.80 -10.25
CA ASN A 46 -2.89 -1.67 -9.23
C ASN A 46 -1.96 -2.72 -9.91
N PRO A 47 -0.66 -2.73 -9.61
CA PRO A 47 0.29 -3.67 -10.25
C PRO A 47 0.02 -5.12 -9.86
N LEU A 48 -0.58 -5.40 -8.70
CA LEU A 48 -0.94 -6.76 -8.28
C LEU A 48 -2.14 -7.29 -9.08
N ALA A 49 -3.15 -6.45 -9.31
CA ALA A 49 -4.27 -6.78 -10.19
C ALA A 49 -3.78 -7.05 -11.62
N PHE A 50 -2.89 -6.20 -12.16
CA PHE A 50 -2.28 -6.44 -13.47
C PHE A 50 -1.49 -7.76 -13.52
N ALA A 51 -0.73 -8.08 -12.46
CA ALA A 51 0.02 -9.32 -12.35
C ALA A 51 -0.89 -10.55 -12.43
N ARG A 52 -1.96 -10.55 -11.62
CA ARG A 52 -2.98 -11.61 -11.59
C ARG A 52 -3.67 -11.76 -12.95
N ASP A 53 -4.24 -10.67 -13.47
CA ASP A 53 -5.08 -10.70 -14.67
C ASP A 53 -4.30 -11.06 -15.93
N ARG A 54 -2.99 -10.79 -15.94
CA ARG A 54 -2.11 -11.09 -17.05
C ARG A 54 -1.19 -12.27 -16.80
N ALA A 55 -1.33 -13.00 -15.68
CA ALA A 55 -0.43 -14.10 -15.31
C ALA A 55 1.05 -13.72 -15.43
N ILE A 56 1.44 -12.67 -14.70
CA ILE A 56 2.82 -12.18 -14.52
C ILE A 56 3.14 -12.31 -13.02
N ALA A 57 4.40 -12.55 -12.67
CA ALA A 57 4.80 -12.56 -11.27
C ALA A 57 4.63 -11.16 -10.64
N GLU A 58 4.05 -11.09 -9.44
CA GLU A 58 3.83 -9.82 -8.71
C GLU A 58 5.08 -8.93 -8.61
N PRO A 59 6.28 -9.47 -8.29
CA PRO A 59 7.48 -8.65 -8.16
C PRO A 59 7.93 -8.05 -9.50
N GLU A 60 7.72 -8.81 -10.58
CA GLU A 60 8.04 -8.37 -11.94
C GLU A 60 7.07 -7.30 -12.44
N SER A 61 5.77 -7.47 -12.18
CA SER A 61 4.76 -6.44 -12.46
C SER A 61 5.08 -5.14 -11.72
N THR A 62 5.36 -5.23 -10.42
CA THR A 62 5.71 -4.07 -9.58
C THR A 62 6.94 -3.34 -10.11
N ASP A 63 8.01 -4.09 -10.43
CA ASP A 63 9.21 -3.51 -11.00
C ASP A 63 8.94 -2.83 -12.35
N LEU A 64 8.08 -3.41 -13.18
CA LEU A 64 7.70 -2.84 -14.47
C LEU A 64 7.06 -1.47 -14.33
N PHE A 65 6.08 -1.33 -13.43
CA PHE A 65 5.46 -0.04 -13.16
C PHE A 65 6.45 0.96 -12.54
N LEU A 66 7.38 0.53 -11.68
CA LEU A 66 8.42 1.40 -11.13
C LEU A 66 9.39 1.92 -12.20
N TYR A 67 9.82 1.07 -13.13
CA TYR A 67 10.65 1.51 -14.26
C TYR A 67 9.87 2.38 -15.23
N ALA A 68 8.60 2.07 -15.49
CA ALA A 68 7.72 2.88 -16.31
C ALA A 68 7.55 4.29 -15.72
N THR A 69 7.34 4.39 -14.40
CA THR A 69 7.31 5.68 -13.69
C THR A 69 8.63 6.41 -13.79
N ARG A 70 9.76 5.73 -13.57
CA ARG A 70 11.09 6.35 -13.69
C ARG A 70 11.36 6.87 -15.09
N SER A 71 10.87 6.18 -16.12
CA SER A 71 11.02 6.58 -17.52
C SER A 71 10.08 7.74 -17.93
N GLY A 72 9.04 8.00 -17.13
CA GLY A 72 8.02 9.02 -17.40
C GLY A 72 6.78 8.52 -18.16
N LEU A 73 6.59 7.20 -18.32
CA LEU A 73 5.38 6.64 -18.93
C LEU A 73 4.19 6.60 -17.97
N PHE A 74 4.46 6.49 -16.68
CA PHE A 74 3.47 6.48 -15.61
C PHE A 74 3.83 7.49 -14.52
N GLU A 75 2.84 7.89 -13.76
CA GLU A 75 2.93 8.69 -12.54
C GLU A 75 2.47 7.79 -11.39
N MET A 76 3.22 7.80 -10.30
CA MET A 76 2.93 7.01 -9.10
C MET A 76 2.25 7.90 -8.06
N SER A 77 1.19 7.40 -7.46
CA SER A 77 0.40 8.10 -6.44
C SER A 77 0.24 7.23 -5.19
N TRP A 78 0.22 7.89 -4.03
CA TRP A 78 -0.08 7.29 -2.74
C TRP A 78 -1.50 7.72 -2.35
N ASP A 79 -2.43 6.79 -2.35
CA ASP A 79 -3.85 7.07 -2.14
C ASP A 79 -4.29 6.62 -0.76
N VAL A 80 -4.80 7.55 0.05
CA VAL A 80 -5.41 7.23 1.35
C VAL A 80 -6.86 6.85 1.12
N VAL A 81 -7.21 5.61 1.44
CA VAL A 81 -8.52 5.02 1.18
C VAL A 81 -9.26 4.82 2.50
N CYS A 82 -10.55 5.12 2.51
CA CYS A 82 -11.39 4.84 3.65
C CYS A 82 -11.73 3.34 3.68
N PRO A 83 -11.41 2.62 4.77
CA PRO A 83 -11.70 1.19 4.88
C PRO A 83 -13.18 0.85 4.83
N GLN A 84 -14.05 1.81 5.18
CA GLN A 84 -15.49 1.61 5.35
C GLN A 84 -16.30 1.91 4.09
N SER A 85 -15.70 2.57 3.11
CA SER A 85 -16.41 2.97 1.89
C SER A 85 -15.61 2.76 0.60
N GLY A 86 -14.32 2.50 0.68
CA GLY A 86 -13.44 2.54 -0.47
C GLY A 86 -13.29 3.95 -1.06
N MET A 87 -13.79 4.99 -0.37
CA MET A 87 -13.62 6.37 -0.82
C MET A 87 -12.15 6.77 -0.69
N VAL A 88 -11.62 7.40 -1.73
CA VAL A 88 -10.25 7.90 -1.76
C VAL A 88 -10.28 9.29 -1.18
N LEU A 89 -9.70 9.42 0.00
CA LEU A 89 -9.77 10.60 0.84
C LEU A 89 -8.79 11.67 0.36
N ASP A 90 -7.57 11.24 0.02
CA ASP A 90 -6.50 12.11 -0.47
C ASP A 90 -5.54 11.29 -1.35
N SER A 91 -4.84 11.98 -2.26
CA SER A 91 -3.88 11.37 -3.20
C SER A 91 -2.62 12.22 -3.26
N PHE A 92 -1.47 11.59 -3.09
CA PHE A 92 -0.18 12.27 -2.96
C PHE A 92 0.81 11.78 -4.02
N GLY A 93 1.56 12.71 -4.63
CA GLY A 93 2.65 12.36 -5.56
C GLY A 93 3.98 12.04 -4.89
N ALA A 94 4.09 12.26 -3.57
CA ALA A 94 5.33 12.04 -2.82
C ALA A 94 5.04 11.61 -1.37
N LEU A 95 5.86 10.70 -0.86
CA LEU A 95 5.71 10.10 0.47
C LEU A 95 5.73 11.14 1.60
N ARG A 96 6.57 12.18 1.47
CA ARG A 96 6.68 13.30 2.44
C ARG A 96 5.42 14.15 2.62
N THR A 97 4.42 14.00 1.74
CA THR A 97 3.15 14.75 1.83
C THR A 97 2.03 13.95 2.48
N LEU A 98 2.26 12.67 2.76
CA LEU A 98 1.30 11.81 3.40
C LEU A 98 1.05 12.26 4.84
N LYS A 99 -0.23 12.38 5.20
CA LYS A 99 -0.66 12.76 6.55
C LYS A 99 -0.88 11.50 7.38
N THR A 100 -0.57 11.55 8.67
CA THR A 100 -0.68 10.44 9.62
C THR A 100 -2.11 10.13 10.09
N HIS A 101 -3.10 10.97 9.74
CA HIS A 101 -4.48 10.85 10.21
C HIS A 101 -5.47 11.19 9.09
N TYR A 102 -6.63 10.53 9.10
CA TYR A 102 -7.70 10.81 8.14
C TYR A 102 -9.08 10.92 8.80
N VAL A 103 -9.99 11.62 8.11
CA VAL A 103 -11.42 11.68 8.42
C VAL A 103 -12.18 11.43 7.12
N CYS A 104 -13.14 10.52 7.16
CA CYS A 104 -14.02 10.23 6.03
C CYS A 104 -15.35 10.98 6.20
N GLY A 105 -15.64 11.95 5.32
CA GLY A 105 -16.91 12.70 5.36
C GLY A 105 -18.14 11.86 5.03
N LEU A 106 -17.97 10.70 4.38
CA LEU A 106 -19.08 9.80 4.05
C LEU A 106 -19.48 8.89 5.21
N CYS A 107 -18.48 8.31 5.88
CA CYS A 107 -18.69 7.30 6.91
C CYS A 107 -18.58 7.86 8.33
N ASP A 108 -18.06 9.08 8.48
CA ASP A 108 -17.73 9.71 9.76
C ASP A 108 -16.78 8.86 10.61
N VAL A 109 -15.82 8.23 9.94
CA VAL A 109 -14.77 7.44 10.59
C VAL A 109 -13.44 8.18 10.53
N THR A 110 -12.69 8.06 11.61
CA THR A 110 -11.34 8.61 11.76
C THR A 110 -10.35 7.50 12.06
N GLY A 111 -9.12 7.65 11.61
CA GLY A 111 -8.08 6.66 11.86
C GLY A 111 -6.68 7.22 11.68
N GLU A 112 -5.70 6.47 12.17
CA GLU A 112 -4.29 6.66 11.85
C GLU A 112 -3.99 6.00 10.49
N THR A 113 -3.04 6.55 9.75
CA THR A 113 -2.59 5.98 8.48
C THR A 113 -1.27 5.24 8.68
N ASP A 114 -1.34 3.90 8.68
CA ASP A 114 -0.16 3.06 8.53
C ASP A 114 0.05 2.72 7.06
N LEU A 115 1.30 2.57 6.64
CA LEU A 115 1.68 2.25 5.24
C LEU A 115 1.11 0.93 4.73
N ASP A 116 0.71 0.03 5.62
CA ASP A 116 0.05 -1.24 5.27
C ASP A 116 -1.48 -1.17 5.31
N ASP A 117 -2.03 -0.12 5.92
CA ASP A 117 -3.47 0.00 6.16
C ASP A 117 -4.04 1.14 5.31
N PHE A 118 -4.67 0.74 4.20
CA PHE A 118 -5.47 1.62 3.35
C PHE A 118 -4.70 2.77 2.71
N ILE A 119 -3.37 2.66 2.62
CA ILE A 119 -2.54 3.42 1.68
C ILE A 119 -2.28 2.52 0.48
N GLU A 120 -2.94 2.81 -0.63
CA GLU A 120 -2.74 2.11 -1.89
C GLU A 120 -1.77 2.90 -2.77
N VAL A 121 -0.73 2.24 -3.27
CA VAL A 121 0.15 2.82 -4.28
C VAL A 121 -0.33 2.43 -5.67
N THR A 122 -0.71 3.44 -6.45
CA THR A 122 -1.29 3.26 -7.78
C THR A 122 -0.47 3.96 -8.85
N PHE A 123 -0.64 3.53 -10.10
CA PHE A 123 0.10 4.05 -11.24
C PHE A 123 -0.86 4.55 -12.33
N THR A 124 -0.75 5.83 -12.70
CA THR A 124 -1.57 6.43 -13.76
C THR A 124 -0.70 6.73 -14.97
N VAL A 125 -1.16 6.43 -16.18
CA VAL A 125 -0.39 6.73 -17.40
C VAL A 125 -0.11 8.24 -17.51
N SER A 126 1.10 8.64 -17.91
CA SER A 126 1.43 10.06 -18.02
C SER A 126 0.57 10.75 -19.09
N PRO A 127 0.07 11.98 -18.83
CA PRO A 127 -0.66 12.77 -19.83
C PRO A 127 0.20 13.12 -21.06
N GLN A 128 1.54 13.06 -20.95
CA GLN A 128 2.45 13.23 -22.08
C GLN A 128 2.38 12.04 -23.05
N LEU A 129 2.07 10.85 -22.55
CA LEU A 129 1.92 9.64 -23.37
C LEU A 129 0.50 9.51 -23.90
N ARG A 130 -0.49 9.57 -23.00
CA ARG A 130 -1.91 9.40 -23.30
C ARG A 130 -2.76 10.18 -22.30
N ARG A 131 -3.47 11.19 -22.78
CA ARG A 131 -4.27 12.06 -21.90
C ARG A 131 -5.64 11.46 -21.58
N LEU A 132 -5.81 10.92 -20.38
CA LEU A 132 -7.10 10.46 -19.85
C LEU A 132 -7.99 11.62 -19.37
N PRO A 133 -9.33 11.46 -19.34
CA PRO A 133 -10.24 12.41 -18.69
C PRO A 133 -9.91 12.69 -17.23
N PHE A 134 -9.37 11.68 -16.51
CA PHE A 134 -9.02 11.78 -15.09
C PHE A 134 -7.84 12.71 -14.80
N HIS A 135 -7.04 13.08 -15.81
CA HIS A 135 -6.02 14.14 -15.66
C HIS A 135 -6.60 15.55 -15.57
N ASP A 136 -7.89 15.71 -15.92
CA ASP A 136 -8.61 16.96 -15.78
C ASP A 136 -9.93 16.73 -15.01
N PRO A 137 -9.87 16.59 -13.67
CA PRO A 137 -11.06 16.42 -12.84
C PRO A 137 -12.10 17.53 -12.99
N ALA A 138 -11.71 18.71 -13.48
CA ALA A 138 -12.64 19.80 -13.73
C ALA A 138 -13.60 19.49 -14.89
N SER A 139 -13.14 18.70 -15.87
CA SER A 139 -13.90 18.32 -17.07
C SER A 139 -14.82 17.11 -16.89
N LEU A 140 -14.67 16.35 -15.80
CA LEU A 140 -15.43 15.13 -15.57
C LEU A 140 -16.94 15.40 -15.41
N SER A 141 -17.74 14.43 -15.86
CA SER A 141 -19.15 14.37 -15.49
C SER A 141 -19.29 14.24 -13.97
N VAL A 142 -20.44 14.65 -13.43
CA VAL A 142 -20.68 14.51 -11.99
C VAL A 142 -20.62 13.04 -11.56
N GLU A 143 -21.08 12.10 -12.39
CA GLU A 143 -21.01 10.66 -12.12
C GLU A 143 -19.56 10.16 -12.08
N ASP A 144 -18.75 10.46 -13.10
CA ASP A 144 -17.36 10.00 -13.15
C ASP A 144 -16.52 10.64 -12.03
N PHE A 145 -16.79 11.91 -11.72
CA PHE A 145 -16.15 12.61 -10.60
C PHE A 145 -16.46 11.96 -9.25
N HIS A 146 -17.69 11.48 -9.04
CA HIS A 146 -18.03 10.76 -7.82
C HIS A 146 -17.48 9.34 -7.88
N TRP A 147 -17.94 8.52 -8.81
CA TRP A 147 -17.79 7.07 -8.70
C TRP A 147 -16.51 6.49 -9.29
N LYS A 148 -15.86 7.18 -10.23
CA LYS A 148 -14.62 6.70 -10.86
C LYS A 148 -13.37 7.37 -10.33
N LEU A 149 -13.46 8.66 -10.00
CA LEU A 149 -12.33 9.41 -9.48
C LEU A 149 -12.13 9.15 -7.98
N ARG A 150 -13.22 9.11 -7.19
CA ARG A 150 -13.16 9.18 -5.72
C ARG A 150 -13.55 7.90 -4.99
N PHE A 151 -13.94 6.84 -5.67
CA PHE A 151 -14.16 5.53 -5.05
C PHE A 151 -13.36 4.44 -5.75
N LEU A 152 -12.88 3.48 -4.97
CA LEU A 152 -12.40 2.21 -5.49
C LEU A 152 -13.59 1.37 -5.98
N ASN A 153 -13.40 0.66 -7.09
CA ASN A 153 -14.47 -0.11 -7.75
C ASN A 153 -14.54 -1.57 -7.26
N ASP A 154 -13.53 -2.04 -6.53
CA ASP A 154 -13.34 -3.42 -6.09
C ASP A 154 -13.74 -3.66 -4.63
N ALA A 155 -14.08 -2.60 -3.87
CA ALA A 155 -14.50 -2.69 -2.48
C ALA A 155 -15.82 -3.46 -2.32
N ARG A 156 -15.86 -4.45 -1.44
CA ARG A 156 -16.99 -5.37 -1.21
C ARG A 156 -17.46 -5.39 0.23
N ILE A 157 -18.74 -5.67 0.41
CA ILE A 157 -19.32 -5.88 1.74
C ILE A 157 -18.68 -7.11 2.39
N PRO A 158 -18.25 -7.05 3.66
CA PRO A 158 -17.48 -8.12 4.29
C PRO A 158 -18.18 -9.48 4.27
N GLY A 159 -17.45 -10.50 3.84
CA GLY A 159 -17.98 -11.87 3.71
C GLY A 159 -19.03 -12.03 2.62
N GLN A 160 -19.22 -11.02 1.76
CA GLN A 160 -20.17 -11.03 0.65
C GLN A 160 -19.46 -10.66 -0.66
N GLN A 161 -20.06 -11.06 -1.79
CA GLN A 161 -19.56 -10.69 -3.13
C GLN A 161 -20.25 -9.43 -3.68
N ILE A 162 -20.97 -8.68 -2.82
CA ILE A 162 -21.68 -7.46 -3.21
C ILE A 162 -20.70 -6.29 -3.16
N ARG A 163 -20.57 -5.54 -4.26
CA ARG A 163 -19.76 -4.32 -4.28
C ARG A 163 -20.40 -3.24 -3.43
N PHE A 164 -19.58 -2.52 -2.67
CA PHE A 164 -20.05 -1.44 -1.81
C PHE A 164 -20.74 -0.33 -2.60
N LEU A 165 -20.26 -0.01 -3.82
CA LEU A 165 -20.92 1.01 -4.66
C LEU A 165 -22.33 0.60 -5.10
N ASP A 166 -22.54 -0.68 -5.43
CA ASP A 166 -23.88 -1.18 -5.80
C ASP A 166 -24.84 -1.08 -4.60
N TYR A 167 -24.33 -1.36 -3.39
CA TYR A 167 -25.06 -1.18 -2.14
C TYR A 167 -25.36 0.31 -1.86
N LEU A 168 -24.36 1.18 -1.98
CA LEU A 168 -24.48 2.62 -1.74
C LEU A 168 -25.48 3.28 -2.68
N HIS A 169 -25.49 2.91 -3.96
CA HIS A 169 -26.38 3.47 -4.98
C HIS A 169 -27.87 3.33 -4.62
N ALA A 170 -28.27 2.30 -3.89
CA ALA A 170 -29.66 2.13 -3.45
C ALA A 170 -30.14 3.27 -2.54
N PHE A 171 -29.21 3.94 -1.85
CA PHE A 171 -29.49 5.01 -0.89
C PHE A 171 -29.22 6.40 -1.44
N VAL A 172 -28.59 6.51 -2.61
CA VAL A 172 -28.34 7.81 -3.25
C VAL A 172 -29.67 8.48 -3.61
N ARG A 173 -29.77 9.78 -3.31
CA ARG A 173 -30.93 10.63 -3.60
C ARG A 173 -30.62 11.77 -4.56
N GLY A 174 -29.34 12.02 -4.81
CA GLY A 174 -28.90 12.93 -5.85
C GLY A 174 -27.41 13.17 -5.76
N LEU A 175 -26.87 13.62 -6.89
CA LEU A 175 -25.49 14.03 -7.02
C LEU A 175 -25.43 15.27 -7.92
N SER A 176 -24.66 16.27 -7.52
CA SER A 176 -24.48 17.48 -8.31
C SER A 176 -23.15 18.15 -8.00
N PHE A 177 -22.64 18.90 -8.97
CA PHE A 177 -21.70 19.98 -8.67
C PHE A 177 -22.43 21.17 -8.04
N LEU A 178 -21.69 21.92 -7.24
CA LEU A 178 -22.12 23.18 -6.64
C LEU A 178 -21.24 24.31 -7.18
N PRO A 179 -21.67 25.04 -8.22
CA PRO A 179 -20.91 26.17 -8.76
C PRO A 179 -20.73 27.28 -7.71
N PRO A 180 -19.58 27.96 -7.66
CA PRO A 180 -19.34 29.02 -6.69
C PRO A 180 -20.35 30.18 -6.88
N GLY A 181 -20.85 30.72 -5.77
CA GLY A 181 -21.82 31.82 -5.75
C GLY A 181 -23.21 31.47 -6.29
N SER A 182 -23.54 30.18 -6.44
CA SER A 182 -24.79 29.73 -7.03
C SER A 182 -25.53 28.73 -6.13
N ALA A 183 -26.85 28.67 -6.29
CA ALA A 183 -27.70 27.65 -5.68
C ALA A 183 -28.02 26.53 -6.68
N THR A 184 -27.97 25.29 -6.19
CA THR A 184 -28.34 24.07 -6.92
C THR A 184 -29.54 23.43 -6.24
N THR A 185 -30.55 23.03 -7.02
CA THR A 185 -31.75 22.37 -6.50
C THR A 185 -31.76 20.90 -6.86
N ILE A 186 -31.92 20.03 -5.86
CA ILE A 186 -32.09 18.58 -6.02
C ILE A 186 -33.45 18.20 -5.43
N ARG A 187 -34.25 17.44 -6.19
CA ARG A 187 -35.55 16.91 -5.73
C ARG A 187 -35.42 15.42 -5.48
N CYS A 188 -35.88 14.95 -4.33
CA CYS A 188 -35.80 13.55 -3.96
C CYS A 188 -36.91 13.13 -2.99
N GLU A 189 -37.15 11.83 -2.88
CA GLU A 189 -38.04 11.23 -1.89
C GLU A 189 -37.21 10.64 -0.73
N LEU A 190 -37.62 10.91 0.51
CA LEU A 190 -36.94 10.41 1.70
C LEU A 190 -37.79 9.41 2.47
N GLY A 191 -37.17 8.28 2.83
CA GLY A 191 -37.67 7.35 3.83
C GLY A 191 -37.09 7.67 5.21
N LEU A 192 -37.68 7.05 6.25
CA LEU A 192 -37.19 7.15 7.64
C LEU A 192 -35.68 6.89 7.73
N GLY A 193 -35.01 7.55 8.67
CA GLY A 193 -33.58 7.42 8.90
C GLY A 193 -32.89 8.77 8.95
N ALA A 194 -31.87 8.99 8.11
CA ALA A 194 -31.17 10.26 8.00
C ALA A 194 -30.86 10.60 6.54
N LEU A 195 -30.92 11.89 6.21
CA LEU A 195 -30.38 12.44 4.98
C LEU A 195 -28.99 12.98 5.28
N ALA A 196 -27.97 12.37 4.68
CA ALA A 196 -26.61 12.86 4.68
C ALA A 196 -26.29 13.54 3.35
N GLY A 197 -25.49 14.61 3.41
CA GLY A 197 -24.90 15.22 2.22
C GLY A 197 -23.41 15.39 2.41
N VAL A 198 -22.63 14.99 1.40
CA VAL A 198 -21.16 14.91 1.47
C VAL A 198 -20.54 15.56 0.25
N ASN A 199 -19.53 16.39 0.49
CA ASN A 199 -18.62 16.86 -0.53
C ASN A 199 -17.42 15.91 -0.51
N ILE A 200 -17.41 15.00 -1.47
CA ILE A 200 -16.37 13.97 -1.59
C ILE A 200 -14.98 14.54 -1.86
N GLN A 201 -14.85 15.83 -2.21
CA GLN A 201 -13.55 16.48 -2.39
C GLN A 201 -13.00 17.03 -1.08
N THR A 202 -13.80 17.82 -0.36
CA THR A 202 -13.35 18.49 0.88
C THR A 202 -13.66 17.70 2.14
N GLN A 203 -14.32 16.54 2.01
CA GLN A 203 -14.84 15.73 3.12
C GLN A 203 -15.85 16.48 4.01
N ALA A 204 -16.37 17.63 3.54
CA ALA A 204 -17.42 18.35 4.24
C ALA A 204 -18.70 17.53 4.23
N ALA A 205 -19.36 17.39 5.37
CA ALA A 205 -20.58 16.61 5.48
C ALA A 205 -21.63 17.30 6.35
N PHE A 206 -22.89 16.93 6.15
CA PHE A 206 -23.98 17.21 7.08
C PHE A 206 -24.88 15.98 7.19
N ALA A 207 -25.63 15.90 8.29
CA ALA A 207 -26.70 14.93 8.46
C ALA A 207 -27.94 15.63 9.04
N VAL A 208 -29.12 15.26 8.52
CA VAL A 208 -30.44 15.73 8.97
C VAL A 208 -31.28 14.49 9.27
N ALA A 209 -31.94 14.46 10.42
CA ALA A 209 -32.82 13.34 10.77
C ALA A 209 -34.04 13.32 9.84
N VAL A 210 -34.43 12.13 9.35
CA VAL A 210 -35.67 11.92 8.61
C VAL A 210 -36.64 11.14 9.50
N ALA A 211 -37.53 11.87 10.17
CA ALA A 211 -38.38 11.32 11.23
C ALA A 211 -39.72 12.06 11.35
N GLY A 212 -40.70 11.44 12.01
CA GLY A 212 -42.04 11.99 12.18
C GLY A 212 -43.05 11.42 11.18
N GLU A 213 -44.20 12.08 11.05
CA GLU A 213 -45.27 11.66 10.15
C GLU A 213 -44.91 11.96 8.69
N PRO A 214 -45.13 11.02 7.74
CA PRO A 214 -44.90 11.27 6.33
C PRO A 214 -45.75 12.42 5.80
N THR A 215 -45.15 13.22 4.92
CA THR A 215 -45.83 14.34 4.25
C THR A 215 -45.95 14.08 2.76
N THR A 216 -46.97 14.68 2.13
CA THR A 216 -47.14 14.65 0.66
C THR A 216 -46.74 15.98 0.00
N SER A 217 -46.57 17.04 0.80
CA SER A 217 -46.12 18.34 0.32
C SER A 217 -44.59 18.44 0.43
N PRO A 218 -43.90 18.97 -0.60
CA PRO A 218 -42.45 19.04 -0.57
C PRO A 218 -41.91 19.89 0.59
N THR A 219 -41.04 19.31 1.41
CA THR A 219 -40.28 20.06 2.43
C THR A 219 -39.05 20.70 1.78
N ILE A 220 -38.80 21.99 2.04
CA ILE A 220 -37.63 22.69 1.52
C ILE A 220 -36.51 22.63 2.57
N LEU A 221 -35.39 22.01 2.21
CA LEU A 221 -34.17 21.97 3.01
C LEU A 221 -33.11 22.87 2.34
N ARG A 222 -32.77 24.00 2.97
CA ARG A 222 -31.69 24.86 2.49
C ARG A 222 -30.38 24.41 3.11
N VAL A 223 -29.31 24.33 2.31
CA VAL A 223 -27.98 23.92 2.79
C VAL A 223 -26.95 24.92 2.29
N GLY A 224 -26.31 25.66 3.20
CA GLY A 224 -25.17 26.49 2.84
C GLY A 224 -23.87 25.67 2.79
N TYR A 225 -22.99 25.95 1.84
CA TYR A 225 -21.63 25.41 1.77
C TYR A 225 -20.64 26.56 1.68
N ASP A 226 -19.72 26.69 2.63
CA ASP A 226 -18.74 27.80 2.67
C ASP A 226 -17.39 27.46 2.00
N GLY A 227 -17.28 26.27 1.41
CA GLY A 227 -16.03 25.71 0.87
C GLY A 227 -15.36 24.70 1.81
N GLN A 228 -15.78 24.60 3.07
CA GLN A 228 -15.21 23.68 4.06
C GLN A 228 -16.27 22.94 4.86
N ARG A 229 -17.44 23.52 5.07
CA ARG A 229 -18.52 22.97 5.90
C ARG A 229 -19.87 23.15 5.21
N PHE A 230 -20.75 22.17 5.42
CA PHE A 230 -22.16 22.32 5.13
C PHE A 230 -22.93 22.81 6.35
N SER A 231 -23.98 23.59 6.12
CA SER A 231 -24.84 24.15 7.16
C SER A 231 -26.31 24.02 6.73
N PRO A 232 -27.00 22.93 7.12
CA PRO A 232 -28.42 22.75 6.83
C PRO A 232 -29.28 23.71 7.66
N SER A 233 -30.38 24.20 7.08
CA SER A 233 -31.31 25.12 7.75
C SER A 233 -32.25 24.43 8.75
N LEU A 234 -32.33 23.10 8.69
CA LEU A 234 -33.19 22.27 9.53
C LEU A 234 -32.36 21.13 10.12
N ALA A 235 -32.64 20.77 11.37
CA ALA A 235 -32.03 19.61 12.02
C ALA A 235 -32.78 18.29 11.71
N ALA A 236 -34.06 18.38 11.32
CA ALA A 236 -34.88 17.24 10.94
C ALA A 236 -35.87 17.61 9.82
N VAL A 237 -36.27 16.63 9.02
CA VAL A 237 -37.33 16.71 8.01
C VAL A 237 -38.26 15.49 8.12
N PRO A 238 -39.56 15.61 7.78
CA PRO A 238 -40.44 14.44 7.73
C PRO A 238 -40.11 13.54 6.52
N PRO A 239 -40.45 12.24 6.56
CA PRO A 239 -40.44 11.39 5.38
C PRO A 239 -41.33 11.95 4.26
N GLY A 240 -40.96 11.72 3.00
CA GLY A 240 -41.68 12.17 1.81
C GLY A 240 -40.85 13.06 0.88
N PRO A 241 -41.50 13.87 0.02
CA PRO A 241 -40.82 14.69 -0.97
C PRO A 241 -40.02 15.81 -0.32
N VAL A 242 -38.76 15.95 -0.73
CA VAL A 242 -37.87 17.02 -0.28
C VAL A 242 -37.21 17.72 -1.46
N ILE A 243 -37.11 19.05 -1.34
CA ILE A 243 -36.35 19.91 -2.24
C ILE A 243 -35.13 20.40 -1.46
N VAL A 244 -33.96 19.91 -1.85
CA VAL A 244 -32.68 20.36 -1.29
C VAL A 244 -32.17 21.53 -2.13
N GLU A 245 -32.07 22.71 -1.53
CA GLU A 245 -31.49 23.91 -2.13
C GLU A 245 -30.11 24.16 -1.54
N ALA A 246 -29.08 23.70 -2.24
CA ALA A 246 -27.69 23.80 -1.81
C ALA A 246 -27.02 25.05 -2.41
N GLU A 247 -26.60 26.00 -1.58
CA GLU A 247 -25.92 27.24 -1.98
C GLU A 247 -24.42 27.15 -1.68
N ASN A 248 -23.58 27.27 -2.70
CA ASN A 248 -22.13 27.36 -2.51
C ASN A 248 -21.69 28.82 -2.41
N ARG A 249 -21.28 29.21 -1.21
CA ARG A 249 -20.75 30.54 -0.83
C ARG A 249 -19.22 30.60 -0.88
N GLY A 250 -18.57 29.48 -1.14
CA GLY A 250 -17.13 29.40 -1.34
C GLY A 250 -16.67 29.93 -2.70
N SER A 251 -15.36 30.04 -2.87
CA SER A 251 -14.73 30.54 -4.11
C SER A 251 -14.46 29.44 -5.15
N THR A 252 -14.58 28.17 -4.77
CA THR A 252 -14.30 27.02 -5.64
C THR A 252 -15.56 26.19 -5.89
N ARG A 253 -15.59 25.45 -6.99
CA ARG A 253 -16.66 24.50 -7.28
C ARG A 253 -16.66 23.38 -6.23
N GLY A 254 -17.79 23.17 -5.55
CA GLY A 254 -18.00 22.04 -4.67
C GLY A 254 -18.67 20.87 -5.37
N SER A 255 -18.84 19.77 -4.64
CA SER A 255 -19.72 18.66 -5.03
C SER A 255 -20.66 18.30 -3.87
N LEU A 256 -21.77 17.66 -4.20
CA LEU A 256 -22.73 17.19 -3.22
C LEU A 256 -23.25 15.81 -3.66
N LEU A 257 -22.99 14.81 -2.82
CA LEU A 257 -23.61 13.51 -2.85
C LEU A 257 -24.65 13.43 -1.71
N LEU A 258 -25.91 13.25 -2.05
CA LEU A 258 -27.01 13.06 -1.09
C LEU A 258 -27.35 11.60 -0.92
N ILE A 259 -27.41 11.14 0.32
CA ILE A 259 -27.68 9.75 0.68
C ILE A 259 -28.74 9.71 1.77
N ASN A 260 -29.78 8.92 1.58
CA ASN A 260 -30.80 8.65 2.59
C ASN A 260 -30.48 7.32 3.26
N TRP A 261 -29.75 7.39 4.37
CA TRP A 261 -29.38 6.24 5.19
C TRP A 261 -30.59 5.72 5.95
N PRO A 262 -30.93 4.43 5.82
CA PRO A 262 -32.05 3.85 6.53
C PRO A 262 -31.67 3.56 8.01
N PRO A 263 -32.65 3.41 8.91
CA PRO A 263 -32.41 3.29 10.34
C PRO A 263 -31.51 2.10 10.70
N GLU A 264 -31.63 0.99 9.98
CA GLU A 264 -30.83 -0.22 10.19
C GLU A 264 -29.34 -0.02 9.94
N VAL A 265 -28.98 0.87 9.00
CA VAL A 265 -27.57 1.20 8.73
C VAL A 265 -27.04 2.17 9.79
N LEU A 266 -27.86 3.14 10.20
CA LEU A 266 -27.51 4.10 11.25
C LEU A 266 -27.36 3.45 12.62
N ALA A 267 -28.12 2.38 12.89
CA ALA A 267 -28.06 1.64 14.14
C ALA A 267 -26.77 0.80 14.30
N GLN A 268 -25.95 0.66 13.27
CA GLN A 268 -24.69 -0.07 13.35
C GLN A 268 -23.67 0.74 14.17
N ALA A 269 -23.38 0.24 15.38
CA ALA A 269 -22.40 0.87 16.27
C ALA A 269 -20.97 0.84 15.70
N ILE A 270 -20.65 -0.18 14.89
CA ILE A 270 -19.37 -0.35 14.23
C ILE A 270 -19.66 -0.66 12.76
N LYS A 271 -19.09 0.14 11.86
CA LYS A 271 -19.07 -0.17 10.44
C LYS A 271 -17.90 -1.13 10.22
N PRO A 272 -18.10 -2.35 9.69
CA PRO A 272 -17.01 -3.28 9.47
C PRO A 272 -16.20 -2.87 8.22
N PRO A 273 -14.85 -2.94 8.27
CA PRO A 273 -14.02 -2.60 7.11
C PRO A 273 -14.39 -3.48 5.93
N LEU A 274 -14.46 -2.90 4.74
CA LEU A 274 -14.78 -3.58 3.49
C LEU A 274 -13.69 -4.58 3.09
N ASP A 275 -14.07 -5.58 2.30
CA ASP A 275 -13.14 -6.49 1.65
C ASP A 275 -12.64 -5.87 0.33
N PHE A 276 -11.32 -5.79 0.15
CA PHE A 276 -10.69 -5.25 -1.08
C PHE A 276 -9.94 -6.36 -1.83
N ASP A 277 -9.67 -6.15 -3.12
CA ASP A 277 -8.68 -6.99 -3.79
C ASP A 277 -7.28 -6.73 -3.18
N PRO A 278 -6.34 -7.69 -3.29
CA PRO A 278 -4.95 -7.42 -2.96
C PRO A 278 -4.41 -6.20 -3.71
N TYR A 279 -3.84 -5.26 -2.98
CA TYR A 279 -3.31 -4.01 -3.50
C TYR A 279 -1.86 -3.78 -3.08
N MET A 280 -1.15 -2.94 -3.84
CA MET A 280 0.20 -2.55 -3.49
C MET A 280 0.16 -1.56 -2.32
N SER A 281 0.46 -2.04 -1.11
CA SER A 281 0.56 -1.13 0.04
C SER A 281 1.84 -0.29 -0.03
N GLY A 282 1.87 0.80 0.73
CA GLY A 282 3.10 1.57 0.91
C GLY A 282 4.23 0.74 1.52
N GLY A 283 3.93 -0.10 2.53
CA GLY A 283 4.93 -0.95 3.18
C GLY A 283 5.52 -2.00 2.24
N MET A 284 4.69 -2.59 1.37
CA MET A 284 5.14 -3.48 0.29
C MET A 284 6.12 -2.78 -0.65
N LEU A 285 5.81 -1.54 -1.04
CA LEU A 285 6.67 -0.78 -1.95
C LEU A 285 8.00 -0.38 -1.30
N LEU A 286 8.00 0.06 -0.03
CA LEU A 286 9.21 0.42 0.70
C LEU A 286 10.16 -0.78 0.92
N ALA A 287 9.59 -1.98 1.05
CA ALA A 287 10.35 -3.23 1.15
C ALA A 287 10.92 -3.71 -0.20
N ARG A 288 10.63 -3.03 -1.33
CA ARG A 288 11.10 -3.44 -2.66
C ARG A 288 12.44 -2.80 -3.03
N GLN A 289 13.43 -3.63 -3.37
CA GLN A 289 14.78 -3.16 -3.75
C GLN A 289 14.76 -2.19 -4.95
N THR A 290 13.91 -2.45 -5.95
CA THR A 290 13.76 -1.60 -7.13
C THR A 290 13.29 -0.19 -6.77
N PHE A 291 12.30 -0.07 -5.87
CA PHE A 291 11.81 1.22 -5.41
C PHE A 291 12.92 2.01 -4.70
N ARG A 292 13.56 1.39 -3.71
CA ARG A 292 14.69 1.98 -2.96
C ARG A 292 15.83 2.46 -3.86
N ARG A 293 16.08 1.75 -4.98
CA ARG A 293 17.12 2.14 -5.94
C ARG A 293 16.70 3.28 -6.85
N LEU A 294 15.49 3.24 -7.40
CA LEU A 294 15.03 4.20 -8.42
C LEU A 294 14.50 5.51 -7.82
N PHE A 295 13.97 5.47 -6.61
CA PHE A 295 13.25 6.57 -5.96
C PHE A 295 13.90 7.02 -4.65
N ARG A 296 15.23 7.16 -4.63
CA ARG A 296 16.01 7.62 -3.45
C ARG A 296 15.61 9.02 -2.94
N SER A 297 14.95 9.82 -3.77
CA SER A 297 14.42 11.14 -3.38
C SER A 297 13.13 11.06 -2.58
N GLU A 298 12.43 9.92 -2.61
CA GLU A 298 11.27 9.68 -1.75
C GLU A 298 11.77 9.48 -0.32
N ARG A 299 11.31 10.36 0.56
CA ARG A 299 11.72 10.42 1.96
C ARG A 299 10.50 10.37 2.84
N VAL A 300 10.62 9.64 3.93
CA VAL A 300 9.74 9.76 5.09
C VAL A 300 10.26 10.90 5.97
N ASP A 301 9.37 11.72 6.51
CA ASP A 301 9.76 12.77 7.46
C ASP A 301 10.42 12.14 8.70
N GLU A 302 11.60 12.65 9.08
CA GLU A 302 12.41 12.10 10.17
C GLU A 302 11.76 12.27 11.55
N LYS A 303 10.88 13.27 11.72
CA LYS A 303 10.28 13.60 13.02
C LYS A 303 9.01 12.81 13.30
N GLU A 304 8.23 12.54 12.26
CA GLU A 304 6.95 11.82 12.39
C GLU A 304 7.10 10.32 12.11
N GLY A 305 7.97 9.94 11.16
CA GLY A 305 8.04 8.56 10.68
C GLY A 305 6.71 8.11 10.03
N LEU A 306 6.68 6.90 9.48
CA LEU A 306 5.44 6.29 9.01
C LEU A 306 5.31 4.89 9.59
N GLY A 307 4.19 4.63 10.26
CA GLY A 307 3.90 3.33 10.84
C GLY A 307 3.73 2.26 9.76
N ILE A 308 4.20 1.06 10.08
CA ILE A 308 4.06 -0.16 9.28
C ILE A 308 3.57 -1.22 10.25
N ARG A 309 2.36 -1.74 10.00
CA ARG A 309 1.69 -2.68 10.91
C ARG A 309 2.47 -3.98 11.03
N GLN A 310 3.05 -4.44 9.92
CA GLN A 310 3.84 -5.66 9.90
C GLN A 310 4.96 -5.58 8.87
N VAL A 311 6.19 -5.66 9.36
CA VAL A 311 7.38 -5.87 8.53
C VAL A 311 8.14 -7.08 9.02
N THR A 312 8.80 -7.80 8.11
CA THR A 312 9.74 -8.87 8.48
C THR A 312 11.16 -8.40 8.24
N LEU A 313 11.98 -8.45 9.30
CA LEU A 313 13.38 -8.07 9.27
C LEU A 313 14.24 -9.32 9.40
N LEU A 314 15.21 -9.44 8.51
CA LEU A 314 16.19 -10.51 8.47
C LEU A 314 17.57 -9.90 8.69
N PHE A 315 18.29 -10.44 9.66
CA PHE A 315 19.68 -10.11 9.92
C PHE A 315 20.56 -11.30 9.56
N THR A 316 21.73 -11.00 9.00
CA THR A 316 22.79 -11.98 8.77
C THR A 316 24.10 -11.48 9.39
N ASP A 317 25.00 -12.40 9.73
CA ASP A 317 26.33 -12.13 10.29
C ASP A 317 27.31 -13.22 9.85
N LEU A 318 28.55 -12.85 9.50
CA LEU A 318 29.57 -13.84 9.17
C LEU A 318 30.26 -14.32 10.44
N LYS A 319 30.22 -15.63 10.67
CA LYS A 319 30.92 -16.24 11.80
C LYS A 319 32.43 -16.16 11.58
N GLY A 320 33.15 -15.64 12.57
CA GLY A 320 34.61 -15.64 12.58
C GLY A 320 35.24 -14.66 11.60
N SER A 321 34.52 -13.61 11.18
CA SER A 321 35.02 -12.60 10.24
C SER A 321 36.32 -11.95 10.70
N THR A 322 36.48 -11.62 11.98
CA THR A 322 37.76 -11.08 12.51
C THR A 322 38.95 -12.00 12.22
N ALA A 323 38.82 -13.30 12.47
CA ALA A 323 39.88 -14.28 12.19
C ALA A 323 40.12 -14.45 10.68
N MET A 324 39.07 -14.29 9.87
CA MET A 324 39.17 -14.28 8.40
C MET A 324 39.99 -13.07 7.92
N TYR A 325 39.75 -11.86 8.45
CA TYR A 325 40.52 -10.66 8.14
C TYR A 325 42.00 -10.82 8.51
N GLU A 326 42.29 -11.34 9.71
CA GLU A 326 43.68 -11.59 10.16
C GLU A 326 44.42 -12.59 9.26
N ARG A 327 43.74 -13.63 8.79
CA ARG A 327 44.34 -14.70 7.99
C ARG A 327 44.56 -14.32 6.53
N LEU A 328 43.61 -13.61 5.92
CA LEU A 328 43.62 -13.31 4.49
C LEU A 328 44.23 -11.95 4.15
N GLY A 329 44.32 -11.07 5.15
CA GLY A 329 44.58 -9.65 4.96
C GLY A 329 43.36 -8.90 4.43
N ASP A 330 43.30 -7.61 4.72
CA ASP A 330 42.12 -6.75 4.51
C ASP A 330 41.58 -6.79 3.08
N LEU A 331 42.45 -6.77 2.06
CA LEU A 331 42.04 -6.71 0.65
C LEU A 331 41.32 -7.99 0.20
N ASN A 332 41.84 -9.16 0.55
CA ASN A 332 41.26 -10.45 0.14
C ASN A 332 39.98 -10.74 0.92
N ALA A 333 39.97 -10.45 2.23
CA ALA A 333 38.78 -10.56 3.04
C ALA A 333 37.66 -9.63 2.53
N TYR A 334 38.01 -8.39 2.16
CA TYR A 334 37.05 -7.45 1.58
C TYR A 334 36.49 -7.93 0.23
N ALA A 335 37.30 -8.54 -0.62
CA ALA A 335 36.83 -9.12 -1.88
C ALA A 335 35.77 -10.21 -1.65
N LEU A 336 36.03 -11.12 -0.70
CA LEU A 336 35.12 -12.19 -0.31
C LEU A 336 33.82 -11.63 0.31
N VAL A 337 33.92 -10.63 1.18
CA VAL A 337 32.74 -9.95 1.76
C VAL A 337 31.90 -9.24 0.68
N ARG A 338 32.54 -8.69 -0.36
CA ARG A 338 31.81 -8.09 -1.49
C ARG A 338 31.05 -9.14 -2.32
N GLU A 339 31.64 -10.29 -2.59
CA GLU A 339 30.96 -11.40 -3.27
C GLU A 339 29.78 -11.92 -2.44
N HIS A 340 30.00 -12.08 -1.13
CA HIS A 340 28.96 -12.40 -0.17
C HIS A 340 27.78 -11.42 -0.23
N PHE A 341 28.05 -10.10 -0.18
CA PHE A 341 26.98 -9.10 -0.29
C PHE A 341 26.26 -9.12 -1.64
N ALA A 342 26.97 -9.41 -2.73
CA ALA A 342 26.34 -9.53 -4.04
C ALA A 342 25.38 -10.72 -4.10
N LEU A 343 25.78 -11.87 -3.53
CA LEU A 343 24.96 -13.07 -3.43
C LEU A 343 23.71 -12.81 -2.57
N LEU A 344 23.88 -12.29 -1.35
CA LEU A 344 22.77 -11.95 -0.46
C LEU A 344 21.83 -10.94 -1.10
N GLY A 345 22.37 -9.89 -1.72
CA GLY A 345 21.57 -8.86 -2.39
C GLY A 345 20.72 -9.42 -3.52
N ALA A 346 21.27 -10.33 -4.32
CA ALA A 346 20.55 -11.01 -5.41
C ALA A 346 19.41 -11.88 -4.86
N THR A 347 19.69 -12.75 -3.89
CA THR A 347 18.69 -13.65 -3.30
C THR A 347 17.58 -12.89 -2.57
N VAL A 348 17.92 -11.85 -1.81
CA VAL A 348 16.93 -10.99 -1.14
C VAL A 348 16.01 -10.32 -2.18
N GLN A 349 16.56 -9.80 -3.27
CA GLN A 349 15.77 -9.16 -4.32
C GLN A 349 14.87 -10.14 -5.08
N GLU A 350 15.35 -11.35 -5.34
CA GLU A 350 14.59 -12.44 -5.97
C GLU A 350 13.36 -12.80 -5.15
N HIS A 351 13.51 -12.89 -3.83
CA HIS A 351 12.43 -13.16 -2.87
C HIS A 351 11.73 -11.88 -2.41
N SER A 352 11.54 -10.91 -3.30
CA SER A 352 10.71 -9.71 -3.05
C SER A 352 11.16 -8.77 -1.93
N GLY A 353 12.36 -8.94 -1.36
CA GLY A 353 12.89 -8.11 -0.30
C GLY A 353 13.81 -6.98 -0.78
N ALA A 354 14.39 -6.29 0.20
CA ALA A 354 15.41 -5.28 0.00
C ALA A 354 16.48 -5.29 1.09
N ILE A 355 17.70 -4.91 0.70
CA ILE A 355 18.77 -4.63 1.66
C ILE A 355 18.53 -3.23 2.23
N VAL A 356 18.36 -3.14 3.55
CA VAL A 356 18.20 -1.89 4.27
C VAL A 356 19.55 -1.20 4.41
N LYS A 357 20.50 -1.92 5.03
CA LYS A 357 21.87 -1.45 5.28
C LYS A 357 22.79 -2.63 5.61
N THR A 358 24.08 -2.37 5.50
CA THR A 358 25.15 -3.27 5.94
C THR A 358 25.79 -2.72 7.23
N ILE A 359 26.16 -3.59 8.15
CA ILE A 359 26.79 -3.23 9.43
C ILE A 359 28.08 -4.05 9.56
N GLY A 360 29.21 -3.50 9.10
CA GLY A 360 30.41 -4.31 8.90
C GLY A 360 30.18 -5.34 7.80
N ASP A 361 30.27 -6.61 8.15
CA ASP A 361 29.98 -7.81 7.36
C ASP A 361 28.54 -8.33 7.52
N ALA A 362 27.76 -7.76 8.43
CA ALA A 362 26.36 -8.10 8.63
C ALA A 362 25.44 -7.40 7.62
N VAL A 363 24.33 -8.05 7.28
CA VAL A 363 23.26 -7.49 6.43
C VAL A 363 21.98 -7.38 7.23
N MET A 364 21.31 -6.23 7.12
CA MET A 364 19.91 -6.05 7.49
C MET A 364 19.07 -6.00 6.22
N ALA A 365 18.15 -6.94 6.07
CA ALA A 365 17.19 -7.02 4.97
C ALA A 365 15.75 -6.88 5.49
N VAL A 366 14.87 -6.44 4.60
CA VAL A 366 13.46 -6.23 4.89
C VAL A 366 12.57 -6.92 3.85
N PHE A 367 11.45 -7.45 4.33
CA PHE A 367 10.42 -8.09 3.53
C PHE A 367 9.03 -7.67 4.04
N SER A 368 8.09 -7.47 3.13
CA SER A 368 6.69 -7.22 3.48
C SER A 368 5.97 -8.50 3.93
N ARG A 369 6.31 -9.65 3.33
CA ARG A 369 5.71 -10.94 3.67
C ARG A 369 6.66 -11.82 4.48
N PRO A 370 6.19 -12.42 5.58
CA PRO A 370 6.94 -13.42 6.36
C PRO A 370 7.51 -14.58 5.53
N THR A 371 6.69 -15.12 4.62
CA THR A 371 7.05 -16.26 3.75
C THR A 371 8.21 -15.93 2.81
N ASP A 372 8.27 -14.70 2.32
CA ASP A 372 9.34 -14.23 1.43
C ASP A 372 10.68 -14.17 2.18
N ALA A 373 10.67 -13.69 3.42
CA ALA A 373 11.87 -13.64 4.27
C ALA A 373 12.42 -15.04 4.57
N ILE A 374 11.55 -16.01 4.86
CA ILE A 374 11.94 -17.40 5.14
C ILE A 374 12.47 -18.08 3.88
N SER A 375 11.79 -17.89 2.74
CA SER A 375 12.25 -18.42 1.45
C SER A 375 13.62 -17.84 1.07
N ALA A 376 13.84 -16.55 1.31
CA ALA A 376 15.14 -15.91 1.14
C ALA A 376 16.20 -16.49 2.06
N ALA A 377 15.90 -16.67 3.35
CA ALA A 377 16.83 -17.22 4.33
C ALA A 377 17.32 -18.63 3.95
N LEU A 378 16.39 -19.51 3.57
CA LEU A 378 16.70 -20.87 3.13
C LEU A 378 17.53 -20.86 1.83
N HIS A 379 17.15 -20.03 0.86
CA HIS A 379 17.89 -19.91 -0.40
C HIS A 379 19.30 -19.35 -0.20
N ILE A 380 19.47 -18.36 0.70
CA ILE A 380 20.79 -17.81 1.06
C ILE A 380 21.71 -18.91 1.60
N LEU A 381 21.22 -19.77 2.51
CA LEU A 381 22.06 -20.85 3.05
C LEU A 381 22.48 -21.85 1.97
N GLY A 382 21.56 -22.28 1.11
CA GLY A 382 21.90 -23.17 -0.01
C GLY A 382 22.91 -22.57 -0.98
N GLU A 383 22.80 -21.28 -1.27
CA GLU A 383 23.77 -20.58 -2.14
C GLU A 383 25.15 -20.43 -1.49
N ILE A 384 25.22 -20.21 -0.17
CA ILE A 384 26.49 -20.18 0.57
C ILE A 384 27.12 -21.58 0.62
N GLU A 385 26.34 -22.64 0.83
CA GLU A 385 26.83 -24.02 0.79
C GLU A 385 27.41 -24.39 -0.58
N ARG A 386 26.72 -23.99 -1.65
CA ARG A 386 27.19 -24.15 -3.04
C ARG A 386 28.48 -23.38 -3.27
N TYR A 387 28.53 -22.11 -2.86
CA TYR A 387 29.73 -21.29 -2.97
C TYR A 387 30.94 -21.94 -2.25
N ASN A 388 30.74 -22.41 -1.02
CA ASN A 388 31.79 -23.07 -0.24
C ASN A 388 32.28 -24.38 -0.88
N SER A 389 31.36 -25.14 -1.50
CA SER A 389 31.71 -26.38 -2.20
C SER A 389 32.57 -26.12 -3.43
N ASP A 390 32.32 -25.02 -4.14
CA ASP A 390 33.04 -24.64 -5.34
C ASP A 390 34.43 -24.02 -5.04
N HIS A 391 34.59 -23.33 -3.91
CA HIS A 391 35.78 -22.51 -3.60
C HIS A 391 36.67 -23.05 -2.47
N GLY A 392 36.18 -23.92 -1.58
CA GLY A 392 36.96 -24.47 -0.47
C GLY A 392 37.18 -23.49 0.69
N ASP A 393 38.39 -23.44 1.26
CA ASP A 393 38.76 -22.55 2.39
C ASP A 393 39.32 -21.21 1.86
N PRO A 394 38.85 -20.03 2.33
CA PRO A 394 37.87 -19.77 3.39
C PRO A 394 36.44 -20.17 3.04
N SER A 395 35.84 -20.99 3.90
CA SER A 395 34.41 -21.18 3.87
C SER A 395 33.71 -19.98 4.53
N ILE A 396 32.64 -19.53 3.90
CA ILE A 396 31.73 -18.52 4.41
C ILE A 396 30.70 -19.22 5.27
N ILE A 397 30.60 -18.85 6.54
CA ILE A 397 29.61 -19.42 7.45
C ILE A 397 28.72 -18.28 7.93
N LEU A 398 27.44 -18.37 7.60
CA LEU A 398 26.46 -17.35 7.91
C LEU A 398 25.61 -17.76 9.11
N LYS A 399 25.30 -16.78 9.94
CA LYS A 399 24.25 -16.85 10.97
C LYS A 399 23.08 -16.03 10.51
N ILE A 400 21.89 -16.62 10.39
CA ILE A 400 20.68 -15.88 9.99
C ILE A 400 19.71 -15.81 11.16
N GLY A 401 19.08 -14.65 11.36
CA GLY A 401 17.86 -14.63 12.14
C GLY A 401 16.85 -13.61 11.69
N ALA A 402 15.57 -13.91 11.93
CA ALA A 402 14.48 -13.11 11.44
C ALA A 402 13.34 -12.99 12.45
N HIS A 403 12.64 -11.86 12.39
CA HIS A 403 11.49 -11.55 13.21
C HIS A 403 10.53 -10.64 12.43
N CYS A 404 9.23 -10.77 12.70
CA CYS A 404 8.21 -9.88 12.14
C CYS A 404 7.39 -9.19 13.23
N GLY A 405 6.97 -7.95 12.95
CA GLY A 405 6.15 -7.14 13.84
C GLY A 405 6.00 -5.70 13.35
N PRO A 406 5.34 -4.84 14.13
CA PRO A 406 5.15 -3.44 13.78
C PRO A 406 6.46 -2.65 13.84
N SER A 407 6.64 -1.70 12.92
CA SER A 407 7.82 -0.85 12.86
C SER A 407 7.46 0.53 12.29
N ILE A 408 8.40 1.47 12.37
CA ILE A 408 8.28 2.80 11.78
C ILE A 408 9.32 2.90 10.68
N ALA A 409 8.88 3.19 9.45
CA ALA A 409 9.78 3.59 8.38
C ALA A 409 10.22 5.04 8.59
N VAL A 410 11.52 5.29 8.41
CA VAL A 410 12.15 6.60 8.56
C VAL A 410 13.18 6.82 7.45
N THR A 411 13.59 8.07 7.24
CA THR A 411 14.79 8.36 6.45
C THR A 411 15.96 8.61 7.40
N LEU A 412 17.06 7.87 7.27
CA LEU A 412 18.30 8.11 8.01
C LEU A 412 19.47 8.13 7.03
N ASN A 413 20.33 9.15 7.14
CA ASN A 413 21.47 9.33 6.23
C ASN A 413 21.07 9.24 4.74
N ASP A 414 19.99 9.95 4.38
CA ASP A 414 19.40 9.96 3.03
C ASP A 414 18.93 8.59 2.49
N ASN A 415 18.80 7.57 3.35
CA ASN A 415 18.30 6.25 2.99
C ASN A 415 17.09 5.87 3.83
N LEU A 416 16.17 5.12 3.23
CA LEU A 416 15.07 4.51 3.98
C LEU A 416 15.65 3.52 5.00
N ASP A 417 15.15 3.59 6.22
CA ASP A 417 15.53 2.73 7.34
C ASP A 417 14.29 2.41 8.19
N TYR A 418 14.45 1.53 9.17
CA TYR A 418 13.39 1.08 10.05
C TYR A 418 13.78 1.31 11.51
N PHE A 419 12.79 1.73 12.29
CA PHE A 419 12.92 1.98 13.72
C PHE A 419 11.83 1.23 14.50
N GLY A 420 12.14 0.87 15.75
CA GLY A 420 11.20 0.21 16.66
C GLY A 420 11.75 -1.07 17.30
N GLN A 421 10.95 -1.68 18.18
CA GLN A 421 11.35 -2.89 18.92
C GLN A 421 11.60 -4.08 17.98
N THR A 422 10.84 -4.23 16.90
CA THR A 422 11.01 -5.31 15.92
C THR A 422 12.43 -5.38 15.35
N VAL A 423 13.09 -4.24 15.09
CA VAL A 423 14.48 -4.19 14.62
C VAL A 423 15.43 -4.81 15.66
N ASN A 424 15.26 -4.43 16.92
CA ASN A 424 16.10 -4.90 18.02
C ASN A 424 15.86 -6.38 18.32
N VAL A 425 14.62 -6.85 18.23
CA VAL A 425 14.28 -8.27 18.41
C VAL A 425 14.89 -9.11 17.29
N ALA A 426 14.77 -8.69 16.02
CA ALA A 426 15.35 -9.40 14.88
C ALA A 426 16.88 -9.57 15.01
N ALA A 427 17.60 -8.51 15.36
CA ALA A 427 19.04 -8.57 15.58
C ALA A 427 19.43 -9.52 16.73
N ARG A 428 18.64 -9.55 17.81
CA ARG A 428 18.87 -10.48 18.93
C ARG A 428 18.56 -11.93 18.55
N VAL A 429 17.49 -12.17 17.81
CA VAL A 429 17.17 -13.51 17.30
C VAL A 429 18.31 -14.03 16.42
N GLN A 430 18.87 -13.20 15.54
CA GLN A 430 20.06 -13.56 14.76
C GLN A 430 21.26 -13.91 15.65
N SER A 431 21.49 -13.17 16.74
CA SER A 431 22.61 -13.45 17.65
C SER A 431 22.57 -14.85 18.28
N LEU A 432 21.37 -15.44 18.41
CA LEU A 432 21.13 -16.79 18.96
C LEU A 432 21.39 -17.93 17.96
N ALA A 433 21.50 -17.63 16.67
CA ALA A 433 21.84 -18.64 15.65
C ALA A 433 23.30 -19.06 15.76
N ASP A 434 23.61 -20.34 15.54
CA ASP A 434 24.98 -20.80 15.32
C ASP A 434 25.31 -20.85 13.81
N ALA A 435 26.52 -21.32 13.51
CA ALA A 435 27.05 -21.52 12.16
C ALA A 435 26.08 -22.27 11.24
N GLY A 436 25.64 -21.63 10.15
CA GLY A 436 24.79 -22.27 9.16
C GLY A 436 23.35 -22.48 9.64
N GLU A 437 22.93 -21.82 10.71
CA GLU A 437 21.58 -21.95 11.25
C GLU A 437 20.73 -20.72 10.95
N ILE A 438 19.41 -20.93 10.94
CA ILE A 438 18.41 -19.86 10.93
C ILE A 438 17.69 -19.88 12.28
N CYS A 439 17.69 -18.77 13.00
CA CYS A 439 16.81 -18.59 14.16
C CYS A 439 15.64 -17.67 13.80
N ILE A 440 14.42 -18.04 14.16
CA ILE A 440 13.24 -17.19 13.99
C ILE A 440 12.44 -17.09 15.28
N SER A 441 11.85 -15.93 15.52
CA SER A 441 10.95 -15.72 16.66
C SER A 441 9.64 -16.49 16.49
N GLU A 442 8.96 -16.81 17.59
CA GLU A 442 7.58 -17.34 17.58
C GLU A 442 6.62 -16.54 16.70
N ALA A 443 6.62 -15.21 16.80
CA ALA A 443 5.78 -14.34 15.97
C ALA A 443 5.93 -14.60 14.46
N LEU A 444 7.16 -14.91 14.02
CA LEU A 444 7.45 -15.22 12.62
C LEU A 444 7.08 -16.67 12.29
N TYR A 445 7.37 -17.62 13.18
CA TYR A 445 6.99 -19.03 12.98
C TYR A 445 5.46 -19.23 12.89
N SER A 446 4.69 -18.49 13.69
CA SER A 446 3.23 -18.53 13.70
C SER A 446 2.58 -17.76 12.55
N ALA A 447 3.35 -17.03 11.73
CA ALA A 447 2.80 -16.30 10.60
C ALA A 447 2.26 -17.27 9.52
N PRO A 448 1.14 -16.94 8.85
CA PRO A 448 0.54 -17.82 7.85
C PRO A 448 1.53 -18.26 6.77
N GLY A 449 1.56 -19.57 6.50
CA GLY A 449 2.41 -20.20 5.48
C GLY A 449 3.87 -20.43 5.87
N VAL A 450 4.36 -19.87 6.99
CA VAL A 450 5.77 -20.06 7.41
C VAL A 450 6.04 -21.49 7.85
N SER A 451 5.16 -22.09 8.67
CA SER A 451 5.31 -23.48 9.11
C SER A 451 5.38 -24.46 7.94
N ASP A 452 4.64 -24.19 6.87
CA ASP A 452 4.57 -25.06 5.69
C ASP A 452 5.87 -24.98 4.89
N LEU A 453 6.47 -23.79 4.73
CA LEU A 453 7.78 -23.62 4.11
C LEU A 453 8.90 -24.33 4.89
N LEU A 454 8.74 -24.46 6.19
CA LEU A 454 9.70 -25.15 7.06
C LEU A 454 9.44 -26.65 7.16
N SER A 455 8.37 -27.16 6.54
CA SER A 455 8.05 -28.59 6.54
C SER A 455 9.12 -29.38 5.78
N GLY A 456 9.90 -30.18 6.51
CA GLY A 456 11.03 -30.93 5.95
C GLY A 456 12.40 -30.52 6.52
N HIS A 457 12.47 -29.41 7.23
CA HIS A 457 13.68 -29.01 7.95
C HIS A 457 13.64 -29.46 9.41
N ALA A 458 14.81 -29.68 10.02
CA ALA A 458 14.90 -29.98 11.44
C ALA A 458 14.70 -28.70 12.25
N ILE A 459 13.69 -28.70 13.13
CA ILE A 459 13.34 -27.53 13.94
C ILE A 459 13.50 -27.85 15.43
N ALA A 460 14.34 -27.09 16.12
CA ALA A 460 14.49 -27.14 17.57
C ALA A 460 13.93 -25.87 18.19
N VAL A 461 13.06 -26.02 19.19
CA VAL A 461 12.47 -24.89 19.93
C VAL A 461 13.20 -24.73 21.26
N PHE A 462 13.56 -23.49 21.59
CA PHE A 462 14.18 -23.17 22.88
C PHE A 462 13.75 -21.78 23.36
N GLU A 463 13.86 -21.58 24.67
CA GLU A 463 13.54 -20.32 25.32
C GLU A 463 14.78 -19.42 25.43
N ALA A 464 14.64 -18.14 25.09
CA ALA A 464 15.72 -17.17 25.22
C ALA A 464 15.23 -15.82 25.77
N PRO A 465 16.04 -15.13 26.59
CA PRO A 465 15.70 -13.80 27.08
C PRO A 465 15.89 -12.76 25.97
N LEU A 466 14.80 -12.34 25.33
CA LEU A 466 14.78 -11.26 24.36
C LEU A 466 14.34 -9.96 25.05
N ARG A 467 15.28 -9.10 25.46
CA ARG A 467 14.94 -7.81 26.11
C ARG A 467 13.92 -7.03 25.26
N GLY A 468 12.81 -6.58 25.85
CA GLY A 468 11.75 -5.88 25.09
C GLY A 468 10.62 -6.79 24.59
N VAL A 469 10.73 -8.10 24.84
CA VAL A 469 9.61 -9.05 24.92
C VAL A 469 9.42 -9.38 26.40
N GLU A 470 8.18 -9.47 26.89
CA GLU A 470 7.92 -9.88 28.27
C GLU A 470 8.26 -11.37 28.46
N GLY A 471 9.09 -11.69 29.46
CA GLY A 471 9.48 -13.06 29.78
C GLY A 471 10.56 -13.66 28.88
N ASN A 472 10.66 -15.00 28.89
CA ASN A 472 11.42 -15.73 27.89
C ASN A 472 10.55 -15.88 26.65
N ALA A 473 11.15 -15.70 25.48
CA ALA A 473 10.48 -15.87 24.21
C ALA A 473 10.89 -17.20 23.57
N SER A 474 9.92 -17.91 23.00
CA SER A 474 10.18 -19.09 22.18
C SER A 474 10.89 -18.70 20.88
N VAL A 475 12.02 -19.35 20.62
CA VAL A 475 12.83 -19.20 19.41
C VAL A 475 12.94 -20.55 18.72
N TYR A 476 12.76 -20.54 17.40
CA TYR A 476 12.79 -21.71 16.54
C TYR A 476 14.10 -21.69 15.77
N ARG A 477 14.96 -22.67 16.03
CA ARG A 477 16.17 -22.93 15.27
C ARG A 477 15.84 -23.90 14.16
N VAL A 478 16.03 -23.46 12.93
CA VAL A 478 15.92 -24.26 11.72
C VAL A 478 17.33 -24.65 11.30
N VAL A 479 17.57 -25.95 11.23
CA VAL A 479 18.76 -26.54 10.62
C VAL A 479 18.34 -27.03 9.24
N PRO A 480 18.86 -26.43 8.16
CA PRO A 480 18.61 -26.93 6.80
C PRO A 480 19.00 -28.41 6.71
N GLY A 481 18.18 -29.18 6.00
CA GLY A 481 18.31 -30.65 5.91
C GLY A 481 19.04 -31.08 4.67
#